data_AF-A0A377M9K3-F1
#
_entry.id   AF-A0A377M9K3-F1
#
_cell.length_a   1.000
_cell.length_b   1.000
_cell.length_c   1.000
_cell.angle_alpha   90.00
_cell.angle_beta   90.00
_cell.angle_gamma   90.00
#
_symmetry.space_group_name_H-M   'P 1'
#
loop_
_entity.id
_entity.type
_entity.pdbx_description
1 polymer ?
#
loop_
_entity_poly.entity_id
_entity_poly.type
_entity_poly.pdbx_seq_one_letter_code
_entity_poly.pdbx_strand_id
1 'polypeptide(L)'
;MPDGMWYTCGVFLHSMVRHVTAPRSQSVSAKNKTVGAELGFQKVGITDTDLSASEPKLQAWLDKQYHGEMEWMARHGMMRARPHELLPGTLRVISVRMNYLPANAAFARTLKKSLSRLR
;
A
#
# COMPACT_ATOMS: atom_id res chain seq x y z
N MET A 1 13.36 -28.04 -8.33
CA MET A 1 11.89 -27.89 -8.26
C MET A 1 11.45 -28.28 -6.86
N PRO A 2 10.35 -27.73 -6.32
CA PRO A 2 10.36 -26.48 -5.52
C PRO A 2 9.54 -26.61 -4.22
N ASP A 3 9.65 -25.64 -3.31
CA ASP A 3 8.62 -25.31 -2.32
C ASP A 3 8.71 -23.79 -2.07
N GLY A 4 7.74 -22.93 -2.40
CA GLY A 4 6.30 -23.18 -2.37
C GLY A 4 5.67 -22.54 -1.13
N MET A 5 5.99 -21.30 -0.79
CA MET A 5 5.34 -20.59 0.31
C MET A 5 5.16 -19.11 -0.01
N TRP A 6 4.42 -18.85 -1.09
CA TRP A 6 3.78 -17.56 -1.32
C TRP A 6 2.52 -17.52 -0.46
N TYR A 7 2.48 -16.59 0.49
CA TYR A 7 1.29 -16.32 1.30
C TYR A 7 0.10 -16.00 0.38
N THR A 8 -0.87 -16.91 0.40
CA THR A 8 -2.14 -16.79 -0.29
C THR A 8 -3.00 -15.72 0.38
N CYS A 9 -3.18 -14.58 -0.28
CA CYS A 9 -4.43 -13.83 -0.17
C CYS A 9 -5.19 -14.05 -1.48
N GLY A 10 -5.75 -15.25 -1.61
CA GLY A 10 -6.60 -15.64 -2.73
C GLY A 10 -7.99 -15.06 -2.53
N VAL A 11 -8.32 -14.00 -3.26
CA VAL A 11 -9.66 -13.85 -3.82
C VAL A 11 -9.55 -14.31 -5.26
N PHE A 12 -10.02 -15.51 -5.52
CA PHE A 12 -10.13 -16.07 -6.86
C PHE A 12 -11.23 -15.30 -7.61
N LEU A 13 -10.86 -14.52 -8.63
CA LEU A 13 -11.77 -14.20 -9.72
C LEU A 13 -11.02 -14.47 -11.04
N HIS A 14 -11.24 -15.67 -11.56
CA HIS A 14 -10.89 -16.01 -12.93
C HIS A 14 -11.87 -15.26 -13.86
N SER A 15 -11.42 -14.17 -14.49
CA SER A 15 -11.97 -13.69 -15.76
C SER A 15 -11.10 -12.58 -16.34
N MET A 16 -10.61 -12.80 -17.57
CA MET A 16 -10.12 -11.77 -18.50
C MET A 16 -9.00 -10.86 -18.01
N VAL A 17 -7.75 -11.29 -18.21
CA VAL A 17 -6.66 -10.35 -18.51
C VAL A 17 -6.90 -9.80 -19.92
N ARG A 18 -7.84 -8.86 -20.05
CA ARG A 18 -7.79 -7.91 -21.16
C ARG A 18 -6.66 -6.94 -20.79
N HIS A 19 -5.70 -6.76 -21.69
CA HIS A 19 -4.80 -5.61 -21.62
C HIS A 19 -5.66 -4.34 -21.76
N VAL A 20 -6.14 -3.84 -20.62
CA VAL A 20 -6.94 -2.64 -20.53
C VAL A 20 -5.98 -1.49 -20.32
N THR A 21 -5.60 -0.79 -21.38
CA THR A 21 -5.06 0.57 -21.21
C THR A 21 -6.27 1.48 -20.94
N ALA A 22 -6.81 1.45 -19.71
CA ALA A 22 -8.01 2.21 -19.38
C ALA A 22 -7.69 3.71 -19.20
N PRO A 23 -8.37 4.61 -19.92
CA PRO A 23 -8.38 6.02 -19.55
C PRO A 23 -8.97 6.18 -18.14
N ARG A 24 -8.56 7.24 -17.44
CA ARG A 24 -8.99 7.55 -16.06
C ARG A 24 -10.51 7.66 -15.98
N SER A 25 -11.17 6.55 -15.65
CA SER A 25 -12.63 6.51 -15.51
C SER A 25 -13.04 7.11 -14.16
N GLN A 26 -13.67 8.28 -14.20
CA GLN A 26 -14.14 8.96 -13.01
C GLN A 26 -15.23 8.16 -12.28
N SER A 27 -16.09 7.46 -13.03
CA SER A 27 -17.20 6.68 -12.46
C SER A 27 -16.72 5.44 -11.69
N VAL A 28 -15.69 4.74 -12.18
CA VAL A 28 -15.08 3.60 -11.47
C VAL A 28 -14.32 4.08 -10.24
N SER A 29 -13.59 5.20 -10.35
CA SER A 29 -12.92 5.79 -9.20
C SER A 29 -13.89 6.21 -8.09
N ALA A 30 -15.08 6.72 -8.45
CA ALA A 30 -16.10 7.10 -7.48
C ALA A 30 -16.66 5.85 -6.77
N LYS A 31 -17.01 4.80 -7.53
CA LYS A 31 -17.48 3.51 -6.98
C LYS A 31 -16.50 2.89 -5.99
N ASN A 32 -15.20 2.86 -6.32
CA ASN A 32 -14.18 2.31 -5.43
C ASN A 32 -14.06 3.08 -4.11
N LYS A 33 -14.29 4.40 -4.13
CA LYS A 33 -14.31 5.20 -2.90
C LYS A 33 -15.55 4.91 -2.06
N THR A 34 -16.72 4.77 -2.70
CA THR A 34 -17.97 4.40 -2.02
C THR A 34 -17.84 3.03 -1.35
N VAL A 35 -17.43 2.00 -2.09
CA VAL A 35 -17.24 0.64 -1.56
C VAL A 35 -16.20 0.63 -0.42
N GLY A 36 -15.11 1.38 -0.55
CA GLY A 36 -14.13 1.47 0.53
C GLY A 36 -14.69 2.10 1.81
N ALA A 37 -15.56 3.11 1.70
CA ALA A 37 -16.24 3.68 2.86
C ALA A 37 -17.23 2.70 3.50
N GLU A 38 -17.98 1.95 2.68
CA GLU A 38 -18.91 0.90 3.14
C GLU A 38 -18.18 -0.23 3.89
N LEU A 39 -16.96 -0.57 3.46
CA LEU A 39 -16.10 -1.55 4.14
C LEU A 39 -15.44 -1.02 5.43
N GLY A 40 -15.69 0.25 5.80
CA GLY A 40 -15.18 0.85 7.03
C GLY A 40 -13.82 1.54 6.90
N PHE A 41 -13.28 1.71 5.68
CA PHE A 41 -12.03 2.46 5.49
C PHE A 41 -12.28 3.97 5.52
N GLN A 42 -11.43 4.71 6.24
CA GLN A 42 -11.58 6.16 6.44
C GLN A 42 -11.13 6.97 5.22
N LYS A 43 -10.29 6.41 4.33
CA LYS A 43 -9.91 7.06 3.07
C LYS A 43 -9.45 6.03 2.05
N VAL A 44 -9.78 6.30 0.80
CA VAL A 44 -9.33 5.56 -0.38
C VAL A 44 -8.61 6.54 -1.32
N GLY A 45 -7.40 6.20 -1.73
CA GLY A 45 -6.60 6.89 -2.75
C GLY A 45 -6.36 5.98 -3.95
N ILE A 46 -6.30 6.57 -5.15
CA ILE A 46 -6.00 5.84 -6.39
C ILE A 46 -4.90 6.60 -7.12
N THR A 47 -3.77 5.94 -7.35
CA THR A 47 -2.60 6.50 -8.01
C THR A 47 -2.20 5.70 -9.26
N ASP A 48 -1.38 6.32 -10.10
CA ASP A 48 -0.68 5.64 -11.18
C ASP A 48 0.44 4.73 -10.64
N THR A 49 0.99 3.89 -11.51
CA THR A 49 2.10 2.96 -11.22
C THR A 49 3.47 3.51 -11.60
N ASP A 50 3.54 4.70 -12.20
CA ASP A 50 4.82 5.35 -12.48
C ASP A 50 5.51 5.79 -11.18
N LEU A 51 6.56 5.05 -10.83
CA LEU A 51 7.41 5.27 -9.67
C LEU A 51 8.85 5.61 -10.06
N SER A 52 9.09 5.93 -11.34
CA SER A 52 10.43 6.22 -11.90
C SER A 52 11.19 7.29 -11.11
N ALA A 53 10.50 8.32 -10.61
CA ALA A 53 11.10 9.38 -9.80
C ALA A 53 11.47 8.97 -8.36
N SER A 54 10.83 7.90 -7.85
CA SER A 54 11.05 7.41 -6.48
C SER A 54 12.04 6.25 -6.43
N GLU A 55 12.17 5.48 -7.51
CA GLU A 55 13.04 4.32 -7.61
C GLU A 55 14.52 4.63 -7.25
N PRO A 56 15.16 5.71 -7.77
CA PRO A 56 16.55 6.02 -7.42
C PRO A 56 16.74 6.35 -5.93
N LYS A 57 15.72 6.96 -5.29
CA LYS A 57 15.77 7.29 -3.87
C LYS A 57 15.70 6.04 -3.01
N LEU A 58 14.89 5.06 -3.41
CA LEU A 58 14.83 3.76 -2.75
C LEU A 58 16.15 3.01 -2.91
N GLN A 59 16.72 2.99 -4.12
CA GLN A 59 18.02 2.35 -4.36
C GLN A 59 19.11 2.97 -3.48
N ALA A 60 19.25 4.30 -3.48
CA ALA A 60 20.23 4.99 -2.65
C ALA A 60 20.02 4.75 -1.14
N TRP A 61 18.78 4.53 -0.70
CA TRP A 61 18.46 4.19 0.69
C TRP A 61 18.86 2.75 1.04
N LEU A 62 18.66 1.80 0.12
CA LEU A 62 19.09 0.42 0.26
C LEU A 62 20.63 0.30 0.28
N ASP A 63 21.31 1.03 -0.61
CA ASP A 63 22.77 1.06 -0.71
C ASP A 63 23.41 1.54 0.60
N LYS A 64 22.74 2.46 1.31
CA LYS A 64 23.16 2.97 2.63
C LYS A 64 22.87 2.03 3.80
N GLN A 65 22.35 0.83 3.54
CA GLN A 65 21.99 -0.16 4.57
C GLN A 65 21.01 0.36 5.63
N TYR A 66 20.16 1.33 5.26
CA TYR A 66 19.18 1.90 6.18
C TYR A 66 18.00 0.97 6.51
N HIS A 67 17.99 -0.23 5.92
CA HIS A 67 17.03 -1.29 6.23
C HIS A 67 17.39 -2.10 7.49
N GLY A 68 18.58 -1.88 8.09
CA GLY A 68 19.03 -2.65 9.25
C GLY A 68 19.01 -4.16 8.95
N GLU A 69 18.51 -4.96 9.88
CA GLU A 69 18.43 -6.42 9.75
C GLU A 69 17.30 -6.91 8.81
N MET A 70 16.56 -6.00 8.16
CA MET A 70 15.46 -6.36 7.27
C MET A 70 15.96 -6.78 5.88
N GLU A 71 16.76 -7.84 5.79
CA GLU A 71 17.36 -8.31 4.51
C GLU A 71 16.32 -8.55 3.41
N TRP A 72 15.10 -8.95 3.76
CA TRP A 72 14.00 -9.13 2.81
C TRP A 72 13.62 -7.84 2.07
N MET A 73 13.90 -6.66 2.65
CA MET A 73 13.75 -5.37 1.97
C MET A 73 14.81 -5.14 0.92
N ALA A 74 16.05 -5.58 1.12
CA ALA A 74 17.07 -5.55 0.08
C ALA A 74 16.77 -6.58 -1.02
N ARG A 75 16.46 -7.83 -0.63
CA ARG A 75 16.23 -8.95 -1.58
C ARG A 75 15.11 -8.68 -2.59
N HIS A 76 14.00 -8.09 -2.14
CA HIS A 76 12.84 -7.80 -3.02
C HIS A 76 12.64 -6.29 -3.23
N GLY A 77 13.64 -5.45 -2.90
CA GLY A 77 13.51 -3.99 -2.79
C GLY A 77 12.85 -3.36 -4.00
N MET A 78 13.30 -3.75 -5.18
CA MET A 78 12.91 -3.12 -6.44
C MET A 78 11.53 -3.54 -6.95
N MET A 79 10.99 -4.69 -6.55
CA MET A 79 9.61 -5.07 -6.86
C MET A 79 8.59 -4.06 -6.29
N ARG A 80 8.98 -3.29 -5.26
CA ARG A 80 8.15 -2.22 -4.68
C ARG A 80 8.10 -0.98 -5.56
N ALA A 81 9.16 -0.71 -6.31
CA ALA A 81 9.24 0.38 -7.27
C ALA A 81 8.72 -0.03 -8.65
N ARG A 82 8.57 -1.33 -8.90
CA ARG A 82 8.23 -1.90 -10.21
C ARG A 82 6.98 -2.77 -10.14
N PRO A 83 5.77 -2.16 -10.17
CA PRO A 83 4.51 -2.89 -10.06
C PRO A 83 4.31 -3.98 -11.13
N HIS A 84 4.92 -3.83 -12.31
CA HIS A 84 4.85 -4.82 -13.38
C HIS A 84 5.61 -6.12 -13.09
N GLU A 85 6.66 -6.07 -12.25
CA GLU A 85 7.38 -7.27 -11.78
C GLU A 85 6.57 -8.03 -10.72
N LEU A 86 5.69 -7.33 -9.99
CA LEU A 86 4.81 -7.94 -9.01
C LEU A 86 3.63 -8.67 -9.69
N LEU A 87 2.95 -7.97 -10.60
CA LEU A 87 1.86 -8.53 -11.39
C LEU A 87 1.84 -7.88 -12.79
N PRO A 88 2.07 -8.66 -13.86
CA PRO A 88 1.98 -8.15 -15.23
C PRO A 88 0.61 -7.53 -15.51
N GLY A 89 0.60 -6.37 -16.17
CA GLY A 89 -0.63 -5.63 -16.46
C GLY A 89 -1.18 -4.79 -15.30
N THR A 90 -0.39 -4.55 -14.25
CA THR A 90 -0.79 -3.60 -13.18
C THR A 90 -0.86 -2.16 -13.71
N LEU A 91 -2.05 -1.58 -13.66
CA LEU A 91 -2.31 -0.23 -14.19
C LEU A 91 -2.35 0.84 -13.11
N ARG A 92 -2.91 0.52 -11.94
CA ARG A 92 -3.22 1.49 -10.88
C ARG A 92 -3.05 0.83 -9.53
N VAL A 93 -2.69 1.64 -8.54
CA VAL A 93 -2.65 1.21 -7.14
C VAL A 93 -3.80 1.87 -6.39
N ILE A 94 -4.57 1.06 -5.66
CA ILE A 94 -5.60 1.53 -4.74
C ILE A 94 -5.05 1.41 -3.32
N SER A 95 -4.93 2.53 -2.62
CA SER A 95 -4.46 2.57 -1.24
C SER A 95 -5.62 2.92 -0.32
N VAL A 96 -5.84 2.10 0.70
CA VAL A 96 -6.82 2.34 1.76
C VAL A 96 -6.09 2.63 3.06
N ARG A 97 -6.65 3.50 3.91
CA ARG A 97 -6.09 3.77 5.24
C ARG A 97 -7.13 3.52 6.32
N MET A 98 -6.63 3.04 7.46
CA MET A 98 -7.40 2.94 8.68
C MET A 98 -6.66 3.51 9.88
N ASN A 99 -7.37 4.24 10.73
CA ASN A 99 -6.81 4.69 11.99
C ASN A 99 -6.68 3.48 12.91
N TYR A 100 -5.44 3.11 13.22
CA TYR A 100 -5.17 1.99 14.13
C TYR A 100 -5.62 2.29 15.57
N LEU A 101 -5.64 3.57 15.95
CA LEU A 101 -6.01 4.00 17.29
C LEU A 101 -7.50 4.40 17.36
N PRO A 102 -8.35 3.67 18.11
CA PRO A 102 -9.71 4.11 18.36
C PRO A 102 -9.74 5.39 19.21
N ALA A 103 -10.73 6.25 18.95
CA ALA A 103 -10.87 7.56 19.61
C ALA A 103 -10.93 7.48 21.15
N ASN A 104 -11.40 6.34 21.69
CA ASN A 104 -11.56 6.11 23.13
C ASN A 104 -10.44 5.25 23.75
N ALA A 105 -9.30 5.08 23.07
CA ALA A 105 -8.20 4.32 23.64
C ALA A 105 -7.73 4.96 24.96
N ALA A 106 -7.70 4.17 26.03
CA ALA A 106 -7.45 4.64 27.39
C ALA A 106 -6.11 5.40 27.53
N PHE A 107 -5.10 5.07 26.73
CA PHE A 107 -3.79 5.73 26.74
C PHE A 107 -3.79 7.12 26.09
N ALA A 108 -4.72 7.40 25.16
CA ALA A 108 -4.85 8.74 24.56
C ALA A 108 -5.22 9.79 25.62
N ARG A 109 -5.99 9.39 26.65
CA ARG A 109 -6.29 10.23 27.81
C ARG A 109 -5.05 10.51 28.66
N THR A 110 -4.19 9.50 28.84
CA THR A 110 -2.95 9.62 29.62
C THR A 110 -1.96 10.59 28.96
N LEU A 111 -1.79 10.51 27.64
CA LEU A 111 -0.96 11.44 26.86
C LEU A 111 -1.48 12.90 26.92
N LYS A 112 -2.81 13.11 26.83
CA LYS A 112 -3.39 14.46 26.99
C LYS A 112 -3.13 15.05 28.39
N LYS A 113 -3.17 14.21 29.43
CA LYS A 113 -2.99 14.62 30.84
C LYS A 113 -1.54 14.93 31.21
N SER A 114 -0.55 14.38 30.48
CA SER A 114 0.86 14.73 30.66
C SER A 114 1.24 16.01 29.90
N LEU A 115 0.71 16.20 28.68
CA LEU A 115 0.92 17.42 27.89
C LEU A 115 0.30 18.68 28.53
N SER A 116 -0.84 18.55 29.22
CA SER A 116 -1.43 19.67 29.97
C SER A 116 -0.68 20.03 31.26
N ARG A 117 0.29 19.21 31.67
CA ARG A 117 1.09 19.39 32.90
C ARG A 117 2.49 19.99 32.64
N LEU A 118 2.84 20.16 31.36
CA LEU A 118 4.11 20.72 30.88
C LEU A 118 3.93 22.15 30.29
N ARG A 119 2.79 22.79 30.56
CA ARG A 119 2.52 24.21 30.33
C ARG A 119 2.28 24.89 31.66
#